data_AF-A0A529ZCB3-F1
#
_entry.id   AF-A0A529ZCB3-F1
#
_cell.length_a   1.000
_cell.length_b   1.000
_cell.length_c   1.000
_cell.angle_alpha   90.00
_cell.angle_beta   90.00
_cell.angle_gamma   90.00
#
_symmetry.space_group_name_H-M   'P 1'
#
loop_
_entity.id
_entity.type
_entity.pdbx_description
1 polymer ?
#
loop_
_entity_poly.entity_id
_entity_poly.type
_entity_poly.pdbx_seq_one_letter_code
_entity_poly.pdbx_strand_id
1 'polypeptide(L)' 'MTSTDNGIAAGKALAVTLEDVSFSYGESSFRFNAEFAAGRITAIMGPSGSGKSTLLNLIAGFETPDSGRVLIG' A
#
# COMPACT_ATOMS: atom_id res chain seq x y z
N MET A 1 -22.45 37.33 -4.53
CA MET A 1 -23.35 36.15 -4.54
C MET A 1 -23.43 35.71 -5.98
N THR A 2 -22.75 34.68 -6.45
CA THR A 2 -22.59 33.33 -5.88
C THR A 2 -21.19 32.81 -6.23
N SER A 3 -20.42 32.42 -5.22
CA SER A 3 -19.20 31.64 -5.40
C SER A 3 -19.64 30.19 -5.63
N THR A 4 -19.43 29.67 -6.83
CA THR A 4 -19.59 28.23 -7.11
C THR A 4 -18.34 27.55 -6.58
N ASP A 5 -18.45 27.06 -5.34
CA ASP A 5 -17.51 26.12 -4.75
C ASP A 5 -17.60 24.80 -5.52
N ASN A 6 -16.78 24.68 -6.58
CA ASN A 6 -16.48 23.39 -7.18
C ASN A 6 -15.55 22.65 -6.21
N GLY A 7 -16.16 22.16 -5.14
CA GLY A 7 -15.57 21.15 -4.28
C GLY A 7 -15.24 19.97 -5.17
N ILE A 8 -13.95 19.85 -5.52
CA ILE A 8 -13.35 18.62 -5.97
C ILE A 8 -13.81 17.61 -4.92
N ALA A 9 -14.69 16.69 -5.29
CA ALA A 9 -15.05 15.58 -4.42
C ALA A 9 -13.72 15.07 -3.88
N ALA A 10 -13.51 15.18 -2.57
CA ALA A 10 -12.26 14.81 -1.93
C ALA A 10 -12.11 13.30 -2.11
N GLY A 11 -11.66 12.91 -3.30
CA GLY A 11 -11.44 11.54 -3.70
C GLY A 11 -10.47 11.02 -2.66
N LYS A 12 -10.93 10.01 -1.92
CA LYS A 12 -10.21 9.35 -0.82
C LYS A 12 -8.72 9.31 -1.16
N ALA A 13 -7.94 10.23 -0.61
CA ALA A 13 -6.53 10.33 -0.95
C ALA A 13 -5.87 9.03 -0.47
N LEU A 14 -5.30 8.26 -1.39
CA LEU A 14 -4.54 7.06 -1.06
C LEU A 14 -3.08 7.47 -0.88
N ALA A 15 -2.48 7.07 0.24
CA ALA A 15 -1.06 7.29 0.50
C ALA A 15 -0.20 6.19 -0.14
N VAL A 16 -0.69 4.96 -0.13
CA VAL A 16 0.04 3.79 -0.65
C VAL A 16 -0.95 2.83 -1.32
N THR A 17 -0.60 2.33 -2.50
CA THR A 17 -1.31 1.26 -3.19
C THR A 17 -0.35 0.15 -3.59
N LEU A 18 -0.69 -1.10 -3.30
CA LEU A 18 0.00 -2.29 -3.81
C LEU A 18 -0.90 -2.97 -4.84
N GLU A 19 -0.44 -3.01 -6.08
CA GLU A 19 -1.17 -3.62 -7.20
C GLU A 19 -0.50 -4.92 -7.62
N ASP A 20 -1.15 -6.05 -7.30
CA ASP A 20 -0.71 -7.41 -7.66
C ASP A 20 0.77 -7.67 -7.36
N VAL A 21 1.21 -7.17 -6.21
CA VAL A 21 2.60 -7.31 -5.77
C VAL A 21 2.88 -8.75 -5.39
N SER A 22 3.89 -9.35 -6.00
CA SER A 22 4.46 -10.62 -5.55
C SER A 22 5.92 -10.42 -5.13
N PHE A 23 6.36 -11.22 -4.16
CA PHE A 23 7.73 -11.19 -3.69
C PHE A 23 8.12 -12.52 -3.06
N SER A 24 9.32 -12.97 -3.37
CA SER A 24 9.89 -14.23 -2.90
C SER A 24 11.11 -13.96 -2.01
N TYR A 25 11.15 -14.59 -0.83
CA TYR A 25 12.27 -14.52 0.10
C TYR A 25 12.67 -15.92 0.53
N GLY A 26 13.77 -16.42 -0.03
CA GLY A 26 14.13 -17.85 0.09
C GLY A 26 12.99 -18.74 -0.41
N GLU A 27 12.55 -19.68 0.42
CA GLU A 27 11.44 -20.60 0.11
C GLU A 27 10.04 -20.01 0.35
N SER A 28 9.94 -18.76 0.83
CA SER A 28 8.66 -18.12 1.12
C SER A 28 8.22 -17.20 -0.01
N SER A 29 6.97 -17.34 -0.46
CA SER A 29 6.35 -16.45 -1.44
C SER A 29 5.20 -15.67 -0.80
N PHE A 30 5.15 -14.38 -1.05
CA PHE A 30 4.12 -13.47 -0.57
C PHE A 30 3.40 -12.80 -1.73
N ARG A 31 2.11 -12.52 -1.55
CA ARG A 31 1.32 -11.75 -2.51
C ARG A 31 0.47 -10.72 -1.77
N PHE A 32 0.52 -9.48 -2.24
CA PHE A 32 -0.13 -8.34 -1.60
C PHE A 32 -0.97 -7.55 -2.61
N ASN A 33 -2.19 -7.23 -2.22
CA ASN A 33 -3.07 -6.32 -2.95
C ASN A 33 -3.82 -5.50 -1.89
N ALA A 34 -3.49 -4.22 -1.77
CA ALA A 34 -3.96 -3.39 -0.66
C ALA A 34 -3.88 -1.89 -0.97
N GLU A 35 -4.80 -1.13 -0.38
CA GLU A 35 -4.84 0.33 -0.43
C GLU A 35 -4.81 0.91 0.97
N PHE A 36 -3.95 1.92 1.19
CA PHE A 36 -3.84 2.64 2.45
C PHE A 36 -4.23 4.10 2.24
N ALA A 37 -5.24 4.57 3.00
CA ALA A 37 -5.70 5.95 2.92
C ALA A 37 -4.72 6.92 3.60
N ALA A 38 -4.51 8.08 2.99
CA ALA A 38 -3.78 9.19 3.59
C ALA A 38 -4.52 9.73 4.83
N GLY A 39 -3.75 10.26 5.78
CA GLY A 39 -4.29 10.83 7.02
C GLY A 39 -4.90 9.80 7.99
N ARG A 40 -4.64 8.50 7.79
CA ARG A 40 -5.07 7.44 8.71
C ARG A 40 -3.89 6.62 9.23
N ILE A 41 -4.02 6.14 10.46
CA ILE A 41 -3.15 5.11 11.03
C ILE A 41 -3.78 3.76 10.72
N THR A 42 -3.07 2.91 9.98
CA THR A 42 -3.49 1.53 9.68
C THR A 42 -2.60 0.56 10.43
N ALA A 43 -3.20 -0.33 11.22
CA ALA A 43 -2.48 -1.42 11.87
C ALA A 43 -2.45 -2.66 10.96
N ILE A 44 -1.27 -3.25 10.78
CA ILE A 44 -1.08 -4.52 10.07
C ILE A 44 -0.89 -5.62 11.09
N MET A 45 -1.77 -6.63 11.09
CA MET A 45 -1.75 -7.73 12.07
C MET A 45 -1.68 -9.10 11.39
N GLY A 46 -1.13 -10.08 12.10
CA GLY A 46 -1.03 -11.47 11.64
C GLY A 46 0.07 -12.25 12.38
N PRO A 47 0.07 -13.60 12.30
CA PRO A 47 1.05 -14.46 12.97
C PRO A 47 2.51 -14.14 12.59
N SER A 48 3.48 -14.60 13.39
CA SER A 48 4.89 -14.51 12.98
C SER A 48 5.11 -15.20 11.64
N GLY A 49 5.95 -14.63 10.77
CA GLY A 49 6.21 -15.15 9.42
C GLY A 49 5.14 -14.83 8.36
N SER A 50 4.04 -14.16 8.70
CA SER A 50 2.96 -13.85 7.74
C SER A 50 3.30 -12.77 6.68
N GLY A 51 4.55 -12.34 6.57
CA GLY A 51 4.97 -11.34 5.57
C GLY A 51 4.75 -9.88 5.95
N LYS A 52 4.46 -9.54 7.21
CA LYS A 52 4.23 -8.14 7.65
C LYS A 52 5.44 -7.24 7.43
N SER A 53 6.62 -7.68 7.90
CA SER A 53 7.86 -6.92 7.71
C SER A 53 8.23 -6.83 6.23
N THR A 54 7.98 -7.89 5.46
CA THR A 54 8.15 -7.91 4.01
C THR A 54 7.27 -6.86 3.33
N LEU A 55 5.98 -6.80 3.68
CA LEU A 55 5.05 -5.78 3.19
C LEU A 55 5.56 -4.37 3.49
N LEU A 56 6.00 -4.11 4.73
CA LEU A 56 6.53 -2.80 5.12
C LEU A 56 7.82 -2.44 4.37
N ASN A 57 8.72 -3.39 4.15
CA ASN A 57 9.96 -3.17 3.40
C ASN A 57 9.69 -2.88 1.91
N LEU A 58 8.71 -3.55 1.30
CA LEU A 58 8.26 -3.28 -0.06
C LEU A 58 7.66 -1.86 -0.17
N ILE A 59 6.82 -1.46 0.79
CA ILE A 59 6.25 -0.11 0.84
C ILE A 59 7.34 0.96 1.02
N ALA A 60 8.34 0.69 1.85
CA ALA A 60 9.45 1.60 2.10
C ALA A 60 10.49 1.65 0.95
N GLY A 61 10.37 0.76 -0.05
CA GLY A 61 11.32 0.66 -1.16
C GLY A 61 12.67 0.03 -0.80
N PHE A 62 12.76 -0.66 0.34
CA PHE A 62 13.96 -1.44 0.69
C PHE A 62 14.04 -2.77 -0.06
N GLU A 63 12.89 -3.31 -0.45
CA GLU A 63 12.79 -4.49 -1.30
C GLU A 63 12.08 -4.12 -2.60
N THR A 64 12.47 -4.77 -3.69
CA THR A 64 11.81 -4.62 -4.99
C THR A 64 10.88 -5.80 -5.22
N PRO A 65 9.61 -5.58 -5.60
CA PRO A 65 8.71 -6.69 -5.90
C PRO A 65 9.16 -7.47 -7.14
N ASP A 66 8.94 -8.79 -7.15
CA ASP A 66 9.20 -9.64 -8.30
C ASP A 66 8.23 -9.33 -9.45
N SER A 67 6.99 -8.97 -9.11
CA SER A 67 5.96 -8.53 -10.05
C SER A 67 5.01 -7.52 -9.41
N GLY A 68 4.24 -6.82 -10.25
CA GLY A 68 3.29 -5.81 -9.79
C GLY A 68 3.98 -4.48 -9.49
N ARG A 69 3.31 -3.61 -8.72
CA ARG A 69 3.87 -2.29 -8.38
C ARG A 69 3.37 -1.77 -7.03
N VAL A 70 4.22 -0.99 -6.38
CA VAL A 70 3.88 -0.16 -5.23
C VAL A 70 3.82 1.30 -5.70
N LEU A 71 2.68 1.95 -5.48
CA LEU A 71 2.46 3.37 -5.80
C LEU A 71 2.37 4.17 -4.50
N ILE A 72 3.08 5.30 -4.47
CA ILE A 72 3.04 6.27 -3.37
C ILE A 72 2.32 7.53 -3.88
N GLY A 73 1.31 7.98 -3.13
CA GLY A 73 0.46 9.13 -3.47
C GLY A 73 0.89 10.44 -2.81
#